data_AF-A0A414NUB4-F1
#
_entry.id   AF-A0A414NUB4-F1
#
_cell.length_a   1.000
_cell.length_b   1.000
_cell.length_c   1.000
_cell.angle_alpha   90.00
_cell.angle_beta   90.00
_cell.angle_gamma   90.00
#
_symmetry.space_group_name_H-M   'P 1'
#
loop_
_entity.id
_entity.type
_entity.pdbx_description
1 polymer ?
#
loop_
_entity_poly.entity_id
_entity_poly.type
_entity_poly.pdbx_seq_one_letter_code
_entity_poly.pdbx_strand_id
1 'polypeptide(L)'
;MAIWDKTIDRRDFLKTAAGAAAAFAAASILPKQGSAAPRDIETTAIKFSEMQKLSPTEMAKRSPLREYGYNWLMDKANGLQDQTVKKIVLEGLKAPKPLILQKYPDKVSQEACRKALLAAGYIKEENTIDQIFPEVKTKLNFWDAAGAGWGGHHAYPCGLITHVATDLQTGLSLIENYEQFFGYSMNRELLTEAVLLHDLTKPWILQWTPDHKCLPEIKIAGTGCHHIQQVADCMYRGLRPDVVVAVAVSHDHAGWPSEEKKPVGYIKAAAIIAGKDPIKEGYLAPDGETLPLPRRPESFLVHLGDHDFVLTSGISSWTQEYLKKVALSDYGLTKADLDSSKFYNLRNYVYSQASDMHLYQILVDQGYDAFRQTVLDIVIPG
;
A
#
# COMPACT_ATOMS: atom_id res chain seq x y z
N MET A 1 -74.28 -12.68 -18.48
CA MET A 1 -74.04 -12.42 -17.04
C MET A 1 -72.74 -11.65 -16.93
N ALA A 2 -72.80 -10.44 -16.39
CA ALA A 2 -71.68 -9.51 -16.28
C ALA A 2 -70.70 -9.95 -15.18
N ILE A 3 -69.40 -9.79 -15.41
CA ILE A 3 -68.40 -9.74 -14.34
C ILE A 3 -67.77 -8.35 -14.43
N TRP A 4 -68.16 -7.51 -13.48
CA TRP A 4 -67.62 -6.16 -13.27
C TRP A 4 -66.23 -6.25 -12.62
N ASP A 5 -65.29 -5.59 -13.29
CA ASP A 5 -64.30 -4.65 -12.74
C ASP A 5 -64.18 -4.59 -11.20
N LYS A 6 -63.07 -5.11 -10.66
CA LYS A 6 -62.60 -4.73 -9.32
C LYS A 6 -61.66 -3.54 -9.49
N THR A 7 -62.23 -2.34 -9.58
CA THR A 7 -61.49 -1.10 -9.36
C THR A 7 -60.83 -1.16 -7.98
N ILE A 8 -59.51 -1.14 -7.94
CA ILE A 8 -58.74 -0.97 -6.70
C ILE A 8 -59.20 0.35 -6.07
N ASP A 9 -59.78 0.29 -4.87
CA ASP A 9 -60.20 1.50 -4.15
C ASP A 9 -58.98 2.39 -3.94
N ARG A 10 -59.11 3.67 -4.30
CA ARG A 10 -58.07 4.69 -4.13
C ARG A 10 -57.56 4.76 -2.69
N ARG A 11 -58.40 4.43 -1.69
CA ARG A 11 -57.98 4.32 -0.29
C ARG A 11 -57.06 3.14 -0.04
N ASP A 12 -57.28 2.01 -0.68
CA ASP A 12 -56.43 0.83 -0.53
C ASP A 12 -55.10 1.04 -1.25
N PHE A 13 -55.11 1.65 -2.44
CA PHE A 13 -53.88 2.06 -3.13
C PHE A 13 -53.04 3.03 -2.29
N LEU A 14 -53.65 4.05 -1.69
CA LEU A 14 -52.95 5.02 -0.84
C LEU A 14 -52.40 4.40 0.45
N LYS A 15 -53.12 3.45 1.06
CA LYS A 15 -52.62 2.72 2.24
C LYS A 15 -51.44 1.81 1.89
N THR A 16 -51.49 1.10 0.77
CA THR A 16 -50.39 0.27 0.30
C THR A 16 -49.18 1.11 -0.08
N ALA A 17 -49.38 2.23 -0.77
CA ALA A 17 -48.31 3.17 -1.12
C ALA A 17 -47.67 3.82 0.11
N ALA A 18 -48.48 4.23 1.09
CA ALA A 18 -47.99 4.78 2.36
C ALA A 18 -47.24 3.74 3.20
N GLY A 19 -47.74 2.51 3.26
CA GLY A 19 -47.08 1.38 3.93
C GLY A 19 -45.75 1.01 3.28
N ALA A 20 -45.71 0.98 1.95
CA ALA A 20 -44.48 0.75 1.19
C ALA A 20 -43.47 1.90 1.40
N ALA A 21 -43.90 3.16 1.31
CA ALA A 21 -43.03 4.31 1.54
C ALA A 21 -42.48 4.36 2.98
N ALA A 22 -43.29 4.01 3.98
CA ALA A 22 -42.85 3.91 5.36
C ALA A 22 -41.86 2.75 5.58
N ALA A 23 -42.06 1.61 4.92
CA ALA A 23 -41.14 0.48 4.97
C ALA A 23 -39.80 0.80 4.27
N PHE A 24 -39.82 1.48 3.13
CA PHE A 24 -38.61 1.96 2.45
C PHE A 24 -37.87 3.03 3.26
N ALA A 25 -38.60 3.98 3.86
CA ALA A 25 -38.01 4.98 4.75
C ALA A 25 -37.38 4.32 5.99
N ALA A 26 -38.07 3.39 6.65
CA ALA A 26 -37.54 2.66 7.78
C ALA A 26 -36.31 1.80 7.41
N ALA A 27 -36.32 1.14 6.25
CA ALA A 27 -35.18 0.37 5.74
C ALA A 27 -33.97 1.26 5.36
N SER A 28 -34.19 2.53 5.03
CA SER A 28 -33.12 3.51 4.77
C SER A 28 -32.58 4.21 6.02
N ILE A 29 -33.32 4.19 7.14
CA ILE A 29 -32.94 4.84 8.41
C ILE A 29 -32.31 3.84 9.39
N LEU A 30 -32.64 2.55 9.27
CA LEU A 30 -31.94 1.52 10.02
C LEU A 30 -30.48 1.46 9.52
N PRO A 31 -29.48 1.67 10.40
CA PRO A 31 -28.11 1.39 10.01
C PRO A 31 -28.06 -0.06 9.58
N LYS A 32 -27.80 -0.33 8.29
CA LYS A 32 -27.31 -1.63 7.89
C LYS A 32 -26.06 -1.83 8.73
N GLN A 33 -26.08 -2.75 9.68
CA GLN A 33 -24.85 -3.36 10.16
C GLN A 33 -24.23 -4.00 8.92
N GLY A 34 -23.38 -3.23 8.24
CA GLY A 34 -22.53 -3.73 7.17
C GLY A 34 -21.52 -4.63 7.83
N SER A 35 -21.89 -5.88 8.09
CA SER A 35 -20.90 -6.93 8.06
C SER A 35 -20.51 -7.04 6.59
N ALA A 36 -19.32 -6.54 6.23
CA ALA A 36 -18.69 -7.06 5.03
C ALA A 36 -18.71 -8.58 5.21
N ALA A 37 -19.25 -9.31 4.23
CA ALA A 37 -19.14 -10.77 4.27
C ALA A 37 -17.65 -11.07 4.47
N PRO A 38 -17.26 -11.84 5.51
CA PRO A 38 -15.87 -12.23 5.66
C PRO A 38 -15.44 -12.82 4.32
N ARG A 39 -14.27 -12.41 3.83
CA ARG A 39 -13.72 -13.07 2.64
C ARG A 39 -13.58 -14.55 3.01
N ASP A 40 -14.20 -15.43 2.22
CA ASP A 40 -13.89 -16.85 2.24
C ASP A 40 -12.47 -17.00 1.68
N ILE A 41 -11.47 -16.76 2.54
CA ILE A 41 -10.07 -16.94 2.20
C ILE A 41 -9.81 -18.45 2.28
N GLU A 42 -9.96 -19.15 1.15
CA GLU A 42 -9.56 -20.54 1.04
C GLU A 42 -8.03 -20.64 1.18
N THR A 43 -7.55 -20.94 2.38
CA THR A 43 -6.14 -21.24 2.62
C THR A 43 -5.90 -22.74 2.53
N THR A 44 -4.86 -23.15 1.81
CA THR A 44 -4.41 -24.55 1.85
C THR A 44 -3.47 -24.74 3.04
N ALA A 45 -3.89 -25.55 4.02
CA ALA A 45 -3.07 -25.88 5.18
C ALA A 45 -1.77 -26.58 4.77
N ILE A 46 -0.63 -26.18 5.35
CA ILE A 46 0.67 -26.84 5.14
C ILE A 46 1.35 -27.20 6.45
N LYS A 47 2.22 -28.21 6.44
CA LYS A 47 2.98 -28.57 7.65
C LYS A 47 4.03 -27.51 7.97
N PHE A 48 4.29 -27.28 9.25
CA PHE A 48 5.35 -26.37 9.71
C PHE A 48 6.71 -26.69 9.07
N SER A 49 7.08 -27.97 8.96
CA SER A 49 8.33 -28.41 8.33
C SER A 49 8.39 -28.20 6.81
N GLU A 50 7.24 -28.13 6.12
CA GLU A 50 7.15 -27.73 4.72
C GLU A 50 7.28 -26.22 4.59
N MET A 51 6.54 -25.47 5.41
CA MET A 51 6.53 -24.01 5.44
C MET A 51 7.94 -23.43 5.64
N GLN A 52 8.74 -24.03 6.52
CA GLN A 52 10.12 -23.61 6.80
C GLN A 52 11.07 -23.69 5.58
N LYS A 53 10.68 -24.37 4.50
CA LYS A 53 11.47 -24.50 3.27
C LYS A 53 11.08 -23.46 2.21
N LEU A 54 10.00 -22.72 2.41
CA LEU A 54 9.49 -21.76 1.43
C LEU A 54 10.27 -20.45 1.51
N SER A 55 10.71 -19.93 0.37
CA SER A 55 11.13 -18.54 0.23
C SER A 55 9.93 -17.58 0.33
N PRO A 56 10.12 -16.28 0.63
CA PRO A 56 9.06 -15.27 0.61
C PRO A 56 8.26 -15.26 -0.71
N THR A 57 8.94 -15.44 -1.83
CA THR A 57 8.32 -15.56 -3.17
C THR A 57 7.42 -16.80 -3.27
N GLU A 58 7.82 -17.94 -2.71
CA GLU A 58 6.98 -19.16 -2.69
C GLU A 58 5.79 -19.05 -1.75
N MET A 59 5.95 -18.34 -0.61
CA MET A 59 4.83 -18.00 0.28
C MET A 59 3.80 -17.14 -0.47
N ALA A 60 4.26 -16.08 -1.15
CA ALA A 60 3.41 -15.21 -1.96
C ALA A 60 2.72 -15.95 -3.11
N LYS A 61 3.38 -16.92 -3.75
CA LYS A 61 2.75 -17.74 -4.81
C LYS A 61 1.53 -18.53 -4.33
N ARG A 62 1.53 -18.93 -3.06
CA ARG A 62 0.43 -19.68 -2.42
C ARG A 62 -0.64 -18.77 -1.82
N SER A 63 -0.40 -17.46 -1.79
CA SER A 63 -1.28 -16.49 -1.12
C SER A 63 -2.52 -16.16 -1.96
N PRO A 64 -3.73 -16.24 -1.39
CA PRO A 64 -4.95 -15.74 -2.04
C PRO A 64 -4.97 -14.20 -2.15
N LEU A 65 -4.23 -13.48 -1.28
CA LEU A 65 -4.08 -12.02 -1.36
C LEU A 65 -3.39 -11.60 -2.66
N ARG A 66 -2.48 -12.44 -3.16
CA ARG A 66 -1.79 -12.23 -4.43
C ARG A 66 -2.78 -12.17 -5.57
N GLU A 67 -3.60 -13.20 -5.75
CA GLU A 67 -4.49 -13.30 -6.91
C GLU A 67 -5.49 -12.16 -6.94
N TYR A 68 -6.16 -11.90 -5.82
CA TYR A 68 -7.18 -10.86 -5.76
C TYR A 68 -6.59 -9.46 -5.95
N GLY A 69 -5.63 -9.08 -5.10
CA GLY A 69 -5.13 -7.71 -5.11
C GLY A 69 -4.30 -7.40 -6.35
N TYR A 70 -3.48 -8.35 -6.83
CA TYR A 70 -2.66 -8.12 -8.03
C TYR A 70 -3.54 -8.01 -9.28
N ASN A 71 -4.54 -8.88 -9.45
CA ASN A 71 -5.43 -8.80 -10.60
C ASN A 71 -6.25 -7.50 -10.58
N TRP A 72 -6.70 -7.07 -9.40
CA TRP A 72 -7.40 -5.80 -9.25
C TRP A 72 -6.51 -4.60 -9.60
N LEU A 73 -5.27 -4.56 -9.10
CA LEU A 73 -4.31 -3.50 -9.46
C LEU A 73 -3.99 -3.50 -10.96
N MET A 74 -3.83 -4.69 -11.56
CA MET A 74 -3.62 -4.84 -13.00
C MET A 74 -4.83 -4.35 -13.81
N ASP A 75 -6.06 -4.59 -13.36
CA ASP A 75 -7.28 -4.06 -13.99
C ASP A 75 -7.30 -2.52 -13.93
N LYS A 76 -7.06 -1.93 -12.75
CA LYS A 76 -6.96 -0.47 -12.59
C LYS A 76 -5.87 0.13 -13.47
N ALA A 77 -4.69 -0.49 -13.53
CA ALA A 77 -3.60 -0.06 -14.40
C ALA A 77 -3.97 -0.15 -15.89
N ASN A 78 -4.71 -1.18 -16.31
CA ASN A 78 -5.18 -1.30 -17.70
C ASN A 78 -6.24 -0.23 -18.05
N GLY A 79 -7.00 0.24 -17.07
CA GLY A 79 -7.99 1.30 -17.22
C GLY A 79 -7.42 2.71 -17.38
N LEU A 80 -6.13 2.93 -17.09
CA LEU A 80 -5.47 4.22 -17.24
C LEU A 80 -5.54 4.74 -18.68
N GLN A 81 -5.82 6.04 -18.82
CA GLN A 81 -5.98 6.75 -20.09
C GLN A 81 -4.65 7.30 -20.60
N ASP A 82 -3.76 7.77 -19.72
CA ASP A 82 -2.41 8.16 -20.13
C ASP A 82 -1.57 6.94 -20.50
N GLN A 83 -1.25 6.80 -21.78
CA GLN A 83 -0.52 5.64 -22.28
C GLN A 83 0.92 5.55 -21.78
N THR A 84 1.53 6.70 -21.44
CA THR A 84 2.88 6.75 -20.86
C THR A 84 2.86 6.23 -19.43
N VAL A 85 1.97 6.76 -18.58
CA VAL A 85 1.83 6.33 -17.19
C VAL A 85 1.36 4.89 -17.12
N LYS A 86 0.34 4.52 -17.91
CA LYS A 86 -0.14 3.14 -18.05
C LYS A 86 0.99 2.17 -18.34
N LYS A 87 1.84 2.47 -19.33
CA LYS A 87 2.97 1.61 -19.67
C LYS A 87 3.92 1.44 -18.49
N ILE A 88 4.29 2.54 -17.82
CA ILE A 88 5.22 2.53 -16.68
C ILE A 88 4.66 1.71 -15.53
N VAL A 89 3.38 1.91 -15.18
CA VAL A 89 2.70 1.15 -14.12
C VAL A 89 2.62 -0.33 -14.48
N LEU A 90 2.18 -0.68 -15.70
CA LEU A 90 2.07 -2.09 -16.11
C LEU A 90 3.43 -2.78 -16.16
N GLU A 91 4.49 -2.09 -16.58
CA GLU A 91 5.85 -2.61 -16.51
C GLU A 91 6.32 -2.79 -15.07
N GLY A 92 6.06 -1.80 -14.20
CA GLY A 92 6.39 -1.82 -12.78
C GLY A 92 5.71 -2.96 -12.02
N LEU A 93 4.41 -3.17 -12.24
CA LEU A 93 3.66 -4.26 -11.60
C LEU A 93 4.17 -5.65 -12.06
N LYS A 94 4.47 -5.81 -13.35
CA LYS A 94 4.92 -7.10 -13.92
C LYS A 94 6.37 -7.44 -13.59
N ALA A 95 7.25 -6.45 -13.65
CA ALA A 95 8.67 -6.60 -13.49
C ALA A 95 9.29 -5.25 -13.07
N PRO A 96 9.26 -4.93 -11.76
CA PRO A 96 9.83 -3.69 -11.24
C PRO A 96 11.26 -3.48 -11.73
N LYS A 97 11.52 -2.27 -12.26
CA LYS A 97 12.83 -1.86 -12.76
C LYS A 97 13.06 -0.39 -12.38
N PRO A 98 13.90 -0.11 -11.38
CA PRO A 98 14.29 1.26 -11.04
C PRO A 98 15.20 1.80 -12.15
N LEU A 99 14.60 2.47 -13.14
CA LEU A 99 15.34 3.02 -14.29
C LEU A 99 16.31 4.11 -13.86
N ILE A 100 16.07 4.76 -12.72
CA ILE A 100 17.00 5.71 -12.11
C ILE A 100 18.41 5.12 -11.92
N LEU A 101 18.56 3.79 -11.77
CA LEU A 101 19.88 3.14 -11.71
C LEU A 101 20.73 3.33 -12.97
N GLN A 102 20.12 3.59 -14.13
CA GLN A 102 20.88 3.87 -15.37
C GLN A 102 21.72 5.15 -15.26
N LYS A 103 21.33 6.09 -14.40
CA LYS A 103 22.10 7.30 -14.10
C LYS A 103 23.32 7.01 -13.21
N TYR A 104 23.35 5.85 -12.57
CA TYR A 104 24.31 5.46 -11.55
C TYR A 104 25.00 4.12 -11.87
N PRO A 105 25.68 4.00 -13.03
CA PRO A 105 26.24 2.74 -13.50
C PRO A 105 27.43 2.24 -12.67
N ASP A 106 28.01 3.08 -11.82
CA ASP A 106 29.20 2.78 -11.04
C ASP A 106 29.19 3.43 -9.65
N LYS A 107 30.09 2.99 -8.77
CA LYS A 107 30.20 3.54 -7.41
C LYS A 107 30.63 5.01 -7.37
N VAL A 108 31.27 5.51 -8.43
CA VAL A 108 31.74 6.91 -8.49
C VAL A 108 30.55 7.86 -8.65
N SER A 109 29.65 7.56 -9.59
CA SER A 109 28.41 8.30 -9.79
C SER A 109 27.47 8.19 -8.59
N GLN A 110 27.39 7.01 -7.96
CA GLN A 110 26.63 6.82 -6.71
C GLN A 110 27.18 7.67 -5.56
N GLU A 111 28.50 7.70 -5.37
CA GLU A 111 29.14 8.51 -4.32
C GLU A 111 28.98 10.01 -4.58
N ALA A 112 29.02 10.45 -5.84
CA ALA A 112 28.73 11.84 -6.19
C ALA A 112 27.30 12.25 -5.79
N CYS A 113 26.32 11.38 -6.04
CA CYS A 113 24.94 11.60 -5.58
C CYS A 113 24.83 11.61 -4.06
N ARG A 114 25.47 10.67 -3.37
CA ARG A 114 25.50 10.61 -1.91
C ARG A 114 26.04 11.92 -1.33
N LYS A 115 27.17 12.42 -1.84
CA LYS A 115 27.75 13.71 -1.44
C LYS A 115 26.82 14.88 -1.68
N ALA A 116 26.10 14.91 -2.80
CA ALA A 116 25.13 15.96 -3.09
C ALA A 116 23.95 15.94 -2.11
N LEU A 117 23.40 14.75 -1.81
CA LEU A 117 22.34 14.58 -0.81
C LEU A 117 22.80 14.98 0.59
N LEU A 118 24.03 14.62 0.96
CA LEU A 118 24.63 14.97 2.25
C LEU A 118 24.85 16.48 2.37
N ALA A 119 25.41 17.11 1.35
CA ALA A 119 25.62 18.56 1.32
C ALA A 119 24.30 19.34 1.41
N ALA A 120 23.21 18.79 0.87
CA ALA A 120 21.86 19.34 0.97
C ALA A 120 21.17 19.01 2.31
N GLY A 121 21.79 18.22 3.20
CA GLY A 121 21.23 17.85 4.50
C GLY A 121 20.10 16.81 4.44
N TYR A 122 19.95 16.08 3.32
CA TYR A 122 18.89 15.09 3.16
C TYR A 122 19.25 13.69 3.66
N ILE A 123 20.53 13.44 3.93
CA ILE A 123 21.06 12.21 4.55
C ILE A 123 22.11 12.57 5.60
N LYS A 124 22.54 11.57 6.38
CA LYS A 124 23.63 11.69 7.36
C LYS A 124 24.92 11.04 6.85
N GLU A 125 26.04 11.34 7.50
CA GLU A 125 27.35 10.81 7.09
C GLU A 125 27.40 9.29 7.10
N GLU A 126 26.74 8.65 8.08
CA GLU A 126 26.67 7.19 8.20
C GLU A 126 25.85 6.50 7.10
N ASN A 127 25.05 7.25 6.32
CA ASN A 127 24.28 6.67 5.23
C ASN A 127 25.21 6.35 4.05
N THR A 128 25.30 5.06 3.72
CA THR A 128 26.22 4.54 2.71
C THR A 128 25.59 4.52 1.32
N ILE A 129 26.44 4.43 0.28
CA ILE A 129 25.98 4.25 -1.11
C ILE A 129 25.11 3.00 -1.29
N ASP A 130 25.41 1.91 -0.58
CA ASP A 130 24.68 0.64 -0.70
C ASP A 130 23.30 0.69 -0.02
N GLN A 131 23.08 1.65 0.89
CA GLN A 131 21.78 1.89 1.49
C GLN A 131 20.89 2.79 0.60
N ILE A 132 21.50 3.69 -0.17
CA ILE A 132 20.77 4.57 -1.12
C ILE A 132 20.50 3.82 -2.43
N PHE A 133 21.49 3.06 -2.91
CA PHE A 133 21.47 2.31 -4.16
C PHE A 133 21.78 0.82 -3.91
N PRO A 134 20.89 0.07 -3.22
CA PRO A 134 21.13 -1.34 -2.96
C PRO A 134 21.27 -2.12 -4.27
N GLU A 135 22.14 -3.12 -4.28
CA GLU A 135 22.26 -4.00 -5.44
C GLU A 135 20.96 -4.76 -5.68
N VAL A 136 20.61 -4.97 -6.95
CA VAL A 136 19.48 -5.84 -7.34
C VAL A 136 19.96 -7.29 -7.25
N LYS A 137 19.66 -7.96 -6.13
CA LYS A 137 20.18 -9.30 -5.82
C LYS A 137 19.41 -10.42 -6.52
N THR A 138 18.13 -10.19 -6.81
CA THR A 138 17.24 -11.17 -7.42
C THR A 138 16.31 -10.50 -8.42
N LYS A 139 15.56 -11.30 -9.19
CA LYS A 139 14.48 -10.77 -10.01
C LYS A 139 13.43 -10.13 -9.09
N LEU A 140 13.25 -8.82 -9.20
CA LEU A 140 12.24 -8.08 -8.47
C LEU A 140 10.84 -8.50 -8.92
N ASN A 141 9.93 -8.67 -7.97
CA ASN A 141 8.51 -8.84 -8.24
C ASN A 141 7.72 -7.85 -7.38
N PHE A 142 6.73 -7.19 -7.95
CA PHE A 142 5.83 -6.34 -7.17
C PHE A 142 4.95 -7.19 -6.24
N TRP A 143 4.54 -8.36 -6.73
CA TRP A 143 3.53 -9.19 -6.09
C TRP A 143 4.00 -9.99 -4.88
N ASP A 144 5.32 -10.12 -4.65
CA ASP A 144 5.85 -10.77 -3.44
C ASP A 144 6.49 -9.77 -2.47
N ALA A 145 6.53 -8.47 -2.82
CA ALA A 145 7.20 -7.47 -2.02
C ALA A 145 6.42 -7.15 -0.73
N ALA A 146 7.17 -6.72 0.28
CA ALA A 146 6.64 -6.17 1.52
C ALA A 146 6.06 -4.76 1.28
N GLY A 147 4.97 -4.45 1.98
CA GLY A 147 4.35 -3.11 1.94
C GLY A 147 5.11 -2.06 2.73
N ALA A 148 5.93 -2.45 3.71
CA ALA A 148 6.83 -1.55 4.42
C ALA A 148 8.10 -2.27 4.89
N GLY A 149 9.04 -1.49 5.44
CA GLY A 149 10.25 -2.02 6.06
C GLY A 149 9.97 -3.01 7.20
N TRP A 150 10.96 -3.85 7.51
CA TRP A 150 10.80 -4.93 8.49
C TRP A 150 10.26 -4.43 9.84
N GLY A 151 9.17 -5.04 10.32
CA GLY A 151 8.47 -4.63 11.53
C GLY A 151 7.42 -3.52 11.34
N GLY A 152 7.27 -2.96 10.14
CA GLY A 152 6.21 -2.02 9.79
C GLY A 152 4.86 -2.68 9.47
N HIS A 153 3.86 -1.86 9.12
CA HIS A 153 2.59 -2.31 8.55
C HIS A 153 2.81 -3.05 7.22
N HIS A 154 2.03 -4.10 6.95
CA HIS A 154 2.11 -4.85 5.69
C HIS A 154 3.49 -5.44 5.35
N ALA A 155 4.40 -5.58 6.32
CA ALA A 155 5.78 -6.00 6.08
C ALA A 155 5.91 -7.53 5.92
N TYR A 156 5.18 -8.13 4.98
CA TYR A 156 5.13 -9.57 4.70
C TYR A 156 4.95 -9.84 3.20
N PRO A 157 5.18 -11.07 2.70
CA PRO A 157 4.98 -11.38 1.29
C PRO A 157 3.55 -11.09 0.82
N CYS A 158 3.40 -10.43 -0.33
CA CYS A 158 2.16 -9.84 -0.85
C CYS A 158 1.67 -8.56 -0.15
N GLY A 159 2.35 -8.09 0.89
CA GLY A 159 1.93 -6.92 1.65
C GLY A 159 1.92 -5.63 0.84
N LEU A 160 2.79 -5.51 -0.18
CA LEU A 160 2.77 -4.36 -1.08
C LEU A 160 1.51 -4.30 -1.94
N ILE A 161 1.01 -5.46 -2.38
CA ILE A 161 -0.25 -5.53 -3.12
C ILE A 161 -1.40 -5.02 -2.25
N THR A 162 -1.49 -5.52 -1.01
CA THR A 162 -2.60 -5.17 -0.12
C THR A 162 -2.56 -3.71 0.27
N HIS A 163 -1.36 -3.16 0.48
CA HIS A 163 -1.15 -1.74 0.72
C HIS A 163 -1.68 -0.89 -0.44
N VAL A 164 -1.09 -1.00 -1.64
CA VAL A 164 -1.46 -0.15 -2.78
C VAL A 164 -2.92 -0.35 -3.21
N ALA A 165 -3.46 -1.57 -3.07
CA ALA A 165 -4.87 -1.82 -3.36
C ALA A 165 -5.80 -1.10 -2.37
N THR A 166 -5.43 -1.09 -1.08
CA THR A 166 -6.19 -0.39 -0.03
C THR A 166 -6.10 1.12 -0.19
N ASP A 167 -4.91 1.65 -0.50
CA ASP A 167 -4.71 3.09 -0.69
C ASP A 167 -5.57 3.59 -1.86
N LEU A 168 -5.56 2.87 -2.99
CA LEU A 168 -6.32 3.24 -4.17
C LEU A 168 -7.82 3.16 -3.92
N GLN A 169 -8.30 2.08 -3.31
CA GLN A 169 -9.72 1.94 -3.01
C GLN A 169 -10.18 3.01 -2.00
N THR A 170 -9.36 3.33 -1.00
CA THR A 170 -9.65 4.39 -0.02
C THR A 170 -9.75 5.75 -0.70
N GLY A 171 -8.77 6.11 -1.54
CA GLY A 171 -8.79 7.37 -2.29
C GLY A 171 -10.00 7.48 -3.22
N LEU A 172 -10.36 6.40 -3.94
CA LEU A 172 -11.53 6.39 -4.83
C LEU A 172 -12.84 6.56 -4.04
N SER A 173 -12.98 5.89 -2.90
CA SER A 173 -14.13 6.05 -2.01
C SER A 173 -14.20 7.47 -1.43
N LEU A 174 -13.06 8.10 -1.13
CA LEU A 174 -13.03 9.49 -0.70
C LEU A 174 -13.51 10.43 -1.81
N ILE A 175 -13.11 10.22 -3.07
CA ILE A 175 -13.65 11.00 -4.20
C ILE A 175 -15.18 10.88 -4.26
N GLU A 176 -15.72 9.66 -4.18
CA GLU A 176 -17.17 9.44 -4.19
C GLU A 176 -17.87 10.20 -3.06
N ASN A 177 -17.32 10.17 -1.85
CA ASN A 177 -17.84 10.95 -0.73
C ASN A 177 -17.79 12.46 -0.98
N TYR A 178 -16.67 12.97 -1.51
CA TYR A 178 -16.53 14.40 -1.78
C TYR A 178 -17.50 14.89 -2.87
N GLU A 179 -17.71 14.08 -3.90
CA GLU A 179 -18.68 14.36 -4.95
C GLU A 179 -20.11 14.34 -4.43
N GLN A 180 -20.48 13.33 -3.64
CA GLN A 180 -21.82 13.17 -3.11
C GLN A 180 -22.23 14.30 -2.17
N PHE A 181 -21.36 14.68 -1.23
CA PHE A 181 -21.73 15.60 -0.15
C PHE A 181 -21.34 17.05 -0.41
N PHE A 182 -20.33 17.30 -1.25
CA PHE A 182 -19.82 18.65 -1.49
C PHE A 182 -19.92 19.08 -2.96
N GLY A 183 -20.39 18.21 -3.86
CA GLY A 183 -20.44 18.50 -5.30
C GLY A 183 -19.05 18.72 -5.91
N TYR A 184 -18.01 18.20 -5.25
CA TYR A 184 -16.62 18.50 -5.59
C TYR A 184 -16.03 17.41 -6.48
N SER A 185 -16.10 17.64 -7.80
CA SER A 185 -15.56 16.71 -8.80
C SER A 185 -14.04 16.70 -8.79
N MET A 186 -13.46 15.51 -8.63
CA MET A 186 -12.01 15.29 -8.61
C MET A 186 -11.55 14.38 -9.75
N ASN A 187 -10.29 14.56 -10.14
CA ASN A 187 -9.62 13.80 -11.18
C ASN A 187 -9.22 12.40 -10.66
N ARG A 188 -10.10 11.43 -10.86
CA ARG A 188 -9.86 10.00 -10.56
C ARG A 188 -8.63 9.44 -11.27
N GLU A 189 -8.33 9.91 -12.48
CA GLU A 189 -7.15 9.46 -13.24
C GLU A 189 -5.88 9.84 -12.51
N LEU A 190 -5.73 11.12 -12.11
CA LEU A 190 -4.54 11.59 -11.38
C LEU A 190 -4.33 10.84 -10.06
N LEU A 191 -5.41 10.61 -9.29
CA LEU A 191 -5.33 9.79 -8.08
C LEU A 191 -4.84 8.37 -8.41
N THR A 192 -5.42 7.73 -9.43
CA THR A 192 -5.09 6.35 -9.81
C THR A 192 -3.67 6.23 -10.32
N GLU A 193 -3.24 7.17 -11.17
CA GLU A 193 -1.86 7.29 -11.66
C GLU A 193 -0.87 7.40 -10.50
N ALA A 194 -1.11 8.35 -9.57
CA ALA A 194 -0.19 8.60 -8.47
C ALA A 194 -0.10 7.41 -7.50
N VAL A 195 -1.23 6.84 -7.07
CA VAL A 195 -1.22 5.70 -6.15
C VAL A 195 -0.55 4.47 -6.78
N LEU A 196 -0.82 4.16 -8.05
CA LEU A 196 -0.18 3.01 -8.71
C LEU A 196 1.32 3.20 -8.98
N LEU A 197 1.81 4.44 -8.97
CA LEU A 197 3.22 4.76 -9.16
C LEU A 197 4.00 4.80 -7.84
N HIS A 198 3.41 5.24 -6.74
CA HIS A 198 4.15 5.79 -5.58
C HIS A 198 5.11 4.84 -4.87
N ASP A 199 4.98 3.53 -5.12
CA ASP A 199 5.73 2.50 -4.42
C ASP A 199 6.38 1.44 -5.33
N LEU A 200 6.47 1.70 -6.64
CA LEU A 200 7.07 0.74 -7.58
C LEU A 200 8.56 0.44 -7.31
N THR A 201 9.24 1.26 -6.49
CA THR A 201 10.61 1.03 -6.00
C THR A 201 10.71 0.19 -4.73
N LYS A 202 9.63 -0.03 -3.96
CA LYS A 202 9.67 -0.86 -2.75
C LYS A 202 10.27 -2.26 -3.00
N PRO A 203 9.95 -2.97 -4.10
CA PRO A 203 10.58 -4.27 -4.40
C PRO A 203 12.12 -4.21 -4.51
N TRP A 204 12.68 -3.07 -4.92
CA TRP A 204 14.13 -2.85 -5.01
C TRP A 204 14.75 -2.47 -3.66
N ILE A 205 14.13 -1.56 -2.92
CA ILE A 205 14.69 -1.04 -1.67
C ILE A 205 14.49 -2.03 -0.51
N LEU A 206 13.37 -2.75 -0.49
CA LEU A 206 12.96 -3.66 0.58
C LEU A 206 13.12 -5.14 0.20
N GLN A 207 14.14 -5.47 -0.60
CA GLN A 207 14.39 -6.85 -1.04
C GLN A 207 14.45 -7.85 0.12
N TRP A 208 13.89 -9.03 -0.10
CA TRP A 208 13.97 -10.12 0.86
C TRP A 208 15.41 -10.60 1.06
N THR A 209 15.80 -10.79 2.32
CA THR A 209 17.09 -11.33 2.74
C THR A 209 17.01 -12.84 2.96
N PRO A 210 18.15 -13.56 3.03
CA PRO A 210 18.17 -14.99 3.33
C PRO A 210 17.59 -15.38 4.70
N ASP A 211 17.51 -14.44 5.65
CA ASP A 211 16.84 -14.62 6.94
C ASP A 211 15.35 -14.24 6.90
N HIS A 212 14.78 -14.01 5.70
CA HIS A 212 13.36 -13.74 5.46
C HIS A 212 12.87 -12.41 6.06
N LYS A 213 13.78 -11.45 6.21
CA LYS A 213 13.47 -10.04 6.48
C LYS A 213 13.54 -9.24 5.19
N CYS A 214 13.16 -7.96 5.26
CA CYS A 214 13.49 -6.99 4.23
C CYS A 214 14.86 -6.37 4.52
N LEU A 215 15.56 -5.90 3.48
CA LEU A 215 16.70 -5.01 3.67
C LEU A 215 16.31 -3.82 4.55
N PRO A 216 17.18 -3.41 5.51
CA PRO A 216 16.93 -2.22 6.31
C PRO A 216 16.89 -0.97 5.44
N GLU A 217 15.87 -0.17 5.65
CA GLU A 217 15.67 1.07 4.91
C GLU A 217 16.20 2.28 5.71
N ILE A 218 16.94 3.16 5.03
CA ILE A 218 17.33 4.47 5.56
C ILE A 218 16.30 5.53 5.18
N LYS A 219 16.41 6.70 5.81
CA LYS A 219 15.61 7.87 5.44
C LYS A 219 16.39 8.80 4.51
N ILE A 220 15.71 9.35 3.51
CA ILE A 220 16.18 10.47 2.70
C ILE A 220 15.14 11.59 2.82
N ALA A 221 15.58 12.81 3.14
CA ALA A 221 14.71 13.96 3.39
C ALA A 221 13.63 13.72 4.46
N GLY A 222 13.87 12.80 5.42
CA GLY A 222 12.97 12.52 6.54
C GLY A 222 11.96 11.39 6.32
N THR A 223 11.88 10.83 5.11
CA THR A 223 10.98 9.72 4.74
C THR A 223 11.75 8.52 4.19
N GLY A 224 11.08 7.39 3.97
CA GLY A 224 11.71 6.17 3.45
C GLY A 224 12.45 6.40 2.13
N CYS A 225 13.63 5.80 1.99
CA CYS A 225 14.46 5.87 0.78
C CYS A 225 13.67 5.47 -0.48
N HIS A 226 12.80 4.45 -0.41
CA HIS A 226 11.97 4.02 -1.53
C HIS A 226 11.14 5.17 -2.11
N HIS A 227 10.57 6.02 -1.27
CA HIS A 227 9.75 7.15 -1.69
C HIS A 227 10.53 8.13 -2.54
N ILE A 228 11.69 8.57 -2.03
CA ILE A 228 12.54 9.53 -2.75
C ILE A 228 13.08 8.92 -4.05
N GLN A 229 13.42 7.62 -4.03
CA GLN A 229 13.81 6.89 -5.24
C GLN A 229 12.66 6.78 -6.24
N GLN A 230 11.42 6.59 -5.79
CA GLN A 230 10.26 6.53 -6.68
C GLN A 230 9.99 7.89 -7.33
N VAL A 231 9.99 8.97 -6.54
CA VAL A 231 9.83 10.33 -7.06
C VAL A 231 10.94 10.64 -8.06
N ALA A 232 12.18 10.26 -7.77
CA ALA A 232 13.32 10.43 -8.68
C ALA A 232 13.17 9.61 -9.97
N ASP A 233 12.69 8.37 -9.89
CA ASP A 233 12.41 7.52 -11.06
C ASP A 233 11.30 8.12 -11.93
N CYS A 234 10.24 8.66 -11.34
CA CYS A 234 9.19 9.40 -12.04
C CYS A 234 9.75 10.65 -12.77
N MET A 235 10.61 11.43 -12.11
CA MET A 235 11.29 12.59 -12.73
C MET A 235 12.24 12.17 -13.86
N TYR A 236 13.00 11.09 -13.67
CA TYR A 236 13.95 10.57 -14.66
C TYR A 236 13.23 10.09 -15.92
N ARG A 237 12.04 9.50 -15.77
CA ARG A 237 11.16 9.11 -16.87
C ARG A 237 10.46 10.30 -17.56
N GLY A 238 10.58 11.50 -17.00
CA GLY A 238 9.95 12.70 -17.54
C GLY A 238 8.42 12.69 -17.41
N LEU A 239 7.89 12.13 -16.31
CA LEU A 239 6.46 12.17 -16.05
C LEU A 239 5.97 13.61 -15.84
N ARG A 240 4.67 13.81 -16.13
CA ARG A 240 4.05 15.13 -16.02
C ARG A 240 4.12 15.68 -14.57
N PRO A 241 4.25 17.01 -14.39
CA PRO A 241 4.52 17.57 -13.07
C PRO A 241 3.43 17.33 -12.01
N ASP A 242 2.17 17.37 -12.39
CA ASP A 242 1.03 17.08 -11.51
C ASP A 242 1.07 15.63 -10.99
N VAL A 243 1.48 14.66 -11.81
CA VAL A 243 1.67 13.26 -11.38
C VAL A 243 2.87 13.15 -10.44
N VAL A 244 4.02 13.75 -10.77
CA VAL A 244 5.22 13.72 -9.90
C VAL A 244 4.94 14.36 -8.54
N VAL A 245 4.23 15.50 -8.52
CA VAL A 245 3.83 16.17 -7.28
C VAL A 245 2.84 15.31 -6.49
N ALA A 246 1.86 14.70 -7.15
CA ALA A 246 0.89 13.81 -6.50
C ALA A 246 1.55 12.56 -5.91
N VAL A 247 2.55 11.98 -6.59
CA VAL A 247 3.38 10.91 -6.03
C VAL A 247 4.16 11.43 -4.82
N ALA A 248 4.85 12.57 -4.94
CA ALA A 248 5.70 13.09 -3.87
C ALA A 248 4.92 13.36 -2.56
N VAL A 249 3.65 13.72 -2.62
CA VAL A 249 2.84 13.97 -1.43
C VAL A 249 2.19 12.73 -0.81
N SER A 250 2.41 11.50 -1.33
CA SER A 250 1.80 10.30 -0.73
C SER A 250 2.16 10.18 0.75
N HIS A 251 3.42 10.40 1.11
CA HIS A 251 3.88 10.24 2.49
C HIS A 251 3.60 11.45 3.39
N ASP A 252 3.36 12.64 2.84
CA ASP A 252 3.07 13.87 3.61
C ASP A 252 2.31 14.91 2.76
N HIS A 253 1.41 15.66 3.39
CA HIS A 253 0.50 16.58 2.69
C HIS A 253 0.96 18.04 2.68
N ALA A 254 0.47 18.81 1.69
CA ALA A 254 0.73 20.25 1.56
C ALA A 254 -0.43 21.13 2.06
N GLY A 255 -1.08 20.70 3.15
CA GLY A 255 -2.29 21.37 3.68
C GLY A 255 -1.98 22.62 4.49
N TRP A 256 -0.79 22.65 5.08
CA TRP A 256 -0.32 23.74 5.93
C TRP A 256 1.12 24.09 5.55
N PRO A 257 1.57 25.34 5.75
CA PRO A 257 2.94 25.73 5.41
C PRO A 257 4.05 24.92 6.12
N SER A 258 3.79 24.38 7.33
CA SER A 258 4.77 23.53 8.03
C SER A 258 4.91 22.16 7.36
N GLU A 259 3.77 21.57 6.96
CA GLU A 259 3.72 20.23 6.38
C GLU A 259 4.20 20.24 4.93
N GLU A 260 3.89 21.29 4.17
CA GLU A 260 4.33 21.44 2.77
C GLU A 260 5.85 21.40 2.59
N LYS A 261 6.62 21.82 3.61
CA LYS A 261 8.09 21.74 3.58
C LYS A 261 8.60 20.33 3.36
N LYS A 262 7.85 19.30 3.79
CA LYS A 262 8.22 17.90 3.64
C LYS A 262 8.18 17.45 2.17
N PRO A 263 7.04 17.50 1.43
CA PRO A 263 7.02 17.17 0.01
C PRO A 263 7.91 18.09 -0.83
N VAL A 264 8.10 19.37 -0.46
CA VAL A 264 9.11 20.22 -1.10
C VAL A 264 10.53 19.65 -0.92
N GLY A 265 10.87 19.21 0.29
CA GLY A 265 12.12 18.51 0.57
C GLY A 265 12.26 17.19 -0.20
N TYR A 266 11.17 16.44 -0.37
CA TYR A 266 11.17 15.20 -1.14
C TYR A 266 11.46 15.46 -2.61
N ILE A 267 10.79 16.45 -3.20
CA ILE A 267 11.00 16.86 -4.59
C ILE A 267 12.43 17.36 -4.79
N LYS A 268 12.98 18.17 -3.88
CA LYS A 268 14.38 18.64 -3.94
C LYS A 268 15.37 17.48 -3.86
N ALA A 269 15.18 16.54 -2.93
CA ALA A 269 16.05 15.37 -2.80
C ALA A 269 15.96 14.44 -4.03
N ALA A 270 14.74 14.18 -4.51
CA ALA A 270 14.50 13.39 -5.71
C ALA A 270 15.09 14.06 -6.96
N ALA A 271 15.03 15.39 -7.06
CA ALA A 271 15.62 16.14 -8.15
C ALA A 271 17.16 16.06 -8.18
N ILE A 272 17.82 16.01 -7.00
CA ILE A 272 19.26 15.71 -6.90
C ILE A 272 19.55 14.32 -7.51
N ILE A 273 18.75 13.31 -7.15
CA ILE A 273 18.90 11.94 -7.67
C ILE A 273 18.59 11.90 -9.18
N ALA A 274 17.53 12.55 -9.66
CA ALA A 274 17.21 12.59 -11.08
C ALA A 274 18.22 13.44 -11.89
N GLY A 275 18.94 14.36 -11.23
CA GLY A 275 19.75 15.39 -11.86
C GLY A 275 18.89 16.34 -12.68
N LYS A 276 17.78 16.78 -12.10
CA LYS A 276 16.77 17.65 -12.70
C LYS A 276 16.67 18.96 -11.91
N ASP A 277 16.27 20.03 -12.57
CA ASP A 277 15.90 21.29 -11.91
C ASP A 277 14.40 21.24 -11.60
N PRO A 278 13.99 21.14 -10.33
CA PRO A 278 12.59 20.94 -9.97
C PRO A 278 11.71 22.16 -10.27
N ILE A 279 12.27 23.36 -10.41
CA ILE A 279 11.52 24.56 -10.77
C ILE A 279 11.31 24.59 -12.29
N LYS A 280 12.37 24.35 -13.06
CA LYS A 280 12.30 24.34 -14.52
C LYS A 280 11.37 23.24 -15.05
N GLU A 281 11.35 22.09 -14.40
CA GLU A 281 10.49 20.97 -14.77
C GLU A 281 9.05 21.14 -14.24
N GLY A 282 8.78 22.17 -13.41
CA GLY A 282 7.43 22.48 -12.91
C GLY A 282 6.98 21.66 -11.70
N TYR A 283 7.89 20.95 -11.03
CA TYR A 283 7.59 20.18 -9.82
C TYR A 283 7.47 21.08 -8.57
N LEU A 284 8.13 22.25 -8.57
CA LEU A 284 8.01 23.29 -7.55
C LEU A 284 7.54 24.60 -8.17
N ALA A 285 7.00 25.49 -7.32
CA ALA A 285 6.73 26.86 -7.70
C ALA A 285 8.02 27.63 -8.06
N PRO A 286 7.93 28.80 -8.73
CA PRO A 286 9.11 29.59 -9.12
C PRO A 286 10.01 30.04 -7.96
N ASP A 287 9.48 30.11 -6.74
CA ASP A 287 10.26 30.41 -5.53
C ASP A 287 11.11 29.22 -5.05
N GLY A 288 10.82 28.00 -5.51
CA GLY A 288 11.45 26.78 -5.06
C GLY A 288 11.11 26.37 -3.63
N GLU A 289 10.18 27.07 -2.97
CA GLU A 289 9.85 26.89 -1.54
C GLU A 289 8.46 26.31 -1.33
N THR A 290 7.61 26.32 -2.36
CA THR A 290 6.24 25.79 -2.30
C THR A 290 5.94 24.84 -3.46
N LEU A 291 4.88 24.03 -3.30
CA LEU A 291 4.33 23.26 -4.42
C LEU A 291 3.61 24.18 -5.41
N PRO A 292 3.47 23.77 -6.69
CA PRO A 292 2.75 24.55 -7.69
C PRO A 292 1.32 24.89 -7.27
N LEU A 293 0.91 26.13 -7.56
CA LEU A 293 -0.46 26.61 -7.38
C LEU A 293 -1.23 26.62 -8.72
N PRO A 294 -2.54 26.34 -8.73
CA PRO A 294 -3.35 25.89 -7.59
C PRO A 294 -3.05 24.42 -7.21
N ARG A 295 -3.11 24.09 -5.92
CA ARG A 295 -2.93 22.70 -5.45
C ARG A 295 -4.11 21.84 -5.87
N ARG A 296 -3.80 20.64 -6.36
CA ARG A 296 -4.76 19.63 -6.78
C ARG A 296 -5.31 18.88 -5.55
N PRO A 297 -6.62 18.79 -5.32
CA PRO A 297 -7.18 18.05 -4.18
C PRO A 297 -6.83 16.56 -4.22
N GLU A 298 -6.61 15.99 -5.40
CA GLU A 298 -6.28 14.59 -5.61
C GLU A 298 -4.98 14.21 -4.89
N SER A 299 -3.99 15.10 -4.88
CA SER A 299 -2.72 14.93 -4.17
C SER A 299 -2.94 14.70 -2.66
N PHE A 300 -3.95 15.34 -2.05
CA PHE A 300 -4.31 15.10 -0.65
C PHE A 300 -5.00 13.75 -0.46
N LEU A 301 -5.77 13.28 -1.45
CA LEU A 301 -6.41 11.97 -1.38
C LEU A 301 -5.42 10.82 -1.60
N VAL A 302 -4.34 11.04 -2.36
CA VAL A 302 -3.21 10.11 -2.42
C VAL A 302 -2.63 9.94 -1.01
N HIS A 303 -2.37 11.04 -0.31
CA HIS A 303 -1.88 11.00 1.07
C HIS A 303 -2.86 10.30 2.03
N LEU A 304 -4.14 10.68 2.00
CA LEU A 304 -5.15 10.06 2.86
C LEU A 304 -5.35 8.57 2.57
N GLY A 305 -5.14 8.14 1.31
CA GLY A 305 -5.13 6.73 0.94
C GLY A 305 -3.97 5.96 1.59
N ASP A 306 -2.75 6.49 1.48
CA ASP A 306 -1.51 5.93 2.04
C ASP A 306 -1.45 5.98 3.59
N HIS A 307 -2.33 6.75 4.22
CA HIS A 307 -2.35 6.99 5.67
C HIS A 307 -2.92 5.83 6.51
N ASP A 308 -3.05 4.64 5.93
CA ASP A 308 -3.61 3.46 6.61
C ASP A 308 -2.76 2.99 7.81
N PHE A 309 -1.49 3.40 7.86
CA PHE A 309 -0.53 3.08 8.91
C PHE A 309 -1.02 3.48 10.30
N VAL A 310 -1.90 4.48 10.41
CA VAL A 310 -2.54 4.90 11.67
C VAL A 310 -3.25 3.74 12.35
N LEU A 311 -3.86 2.86 11.56
CA LEU A 311 -4.50 1.63 12.04
C LEU A 311 -3.51 0.46 12.02
N THR A 312 -2.84 0.26 10.89
CA THR A 312 -2.15 -0.99 10.58
C THR A 312 -0.80 -1.16 11.30
N SER A 313 -0.16 -0.07 11.74
CA SER A 313 1.10 -0.15 12.50
C SER A 313 0.89 -0.79 13.88
N GLY A 314 -0.17 -0.40 14.59
CA GLY A 314 -0.52 -1.00 15.89
C GLY A 314 -0.91 -2.47 15.73
N ILE A 315 -1.76 -2.76 14.75
CA ILE A 315 -2.19 -4.12 14.40
C ILE A 315 -1.00 -5.03 14.14
N SER A 316 -0.06 -4.64 13.29
CA SER A 316 1.13 -5.44 12.95
C SER A 316 1.90 -5.82 14.22
N SER A 317 2.11 -4.87 15.14
CA SER A 317 2.79 -5.12 16.42
C SER A 317 2.00 -6.06 17.33
N TRP A 318 0.71 -5.80 17.55
CA TRP A 318 -0.11 -6.60 18.46
C TRP A 318 -0.27 -8.03 17.98
N THR A 319 -0.66 -8.22 16.71
CA THR A 319 -0.81 -9.54 16.08
C THR A 319 0.49 -10.34 16.17
N GLN A 320 1.65 -9.68 16.01
CA GLN A 320 2.94 -10.36 16.10
C GLN A 320 3.21 -10.89 17.51
N GLU A 321 2.84 -10.15 18.56
CA GLU A 321 2.99 -10.62 19.95
C GLU A 321 2.09 -11.82 20.24
N TYR A 322 0.88 -11.88 19.68
CA TYR A 322 0.03 -13.07 19.80
C TYR A 322 0.56 -14.24 18.99
N LEU A 323 1.10 -14.00 17.79
CA LEU A 323 1.70 -15.04 16.98
C LEU A 323 2.94 -15.66 17.66
N LYS A 324 3.74 -14.84 18.37
CA LYS A 324 4.85 -15.35 19.21
C LYS A 324 4.35 -16.29 20.30
N LYS A 325 3.18 -16.06 20.90
CA LYS A 325 2.60 -16.99 21.88
C LYS A 325 2.30 -18.34 21.25
N VAL A 326 1.64 -18.35 20.10
CA VAL A 326 1.34 -19.58 19.34
C VAL A 326 2.64 -20.30 18.92
N ALA A 327 3.65 -19.57 18.46
CA ALA A 327 4.97 -20.12 18.12
C ALA A 327 5.59 -20.92 19.29
N LEU A 328 5.53 -20.37 20.50
CA LEU A 328 6.04 -21.02 21.72
C LEU A 328 5.17 -22.22 22.14
N SER A 329 3.85 -22.08 22.15
CA SER A 329 2.94 -23.12 22.68
C SER A 329 2.73 -24.29 21.74
N ASP A 330 2.65 -24.04 20.43
CA ASP A 330 2.13 -25.00 19.46
C ASP A 330 3.17 -25.52 18.48
N TYR A 331 4.21 -24.73 18.21
CA TYR A 331 5.27 -25.10 17.28
C TYR A 331 6.59 -25.47 17.97
N GLY A 332 6.63 -25.42 19.31
CA GLY A 332 7.81 -25.76 20.11
C GLY A 332 9.00 -24.83 19.89
N LEU A 333 8.78 -23.60 19.40
CA LEU A 333 9.85 -22.62 19.26
C LEU A 333 10.34 -22.19 20.65
N THR A 334 11.64 -21.94 20.76
CA THR A 334 12.22 -21.35 21.97
C THR A 334 12.14 -19.82 21.91
N LYS A 335 12.40 -19.15 23.04
CA LYS A 335 12.53 -17.68 23.06
C LYS A 335 13.58 -17.16 22.08
N ALA A 336 14.68 -17.89 21.90
CA ALA A 336 15.72 -17.53 20.95
C ALA A 336 15.26 -17.67 19.49
N ASP A 337 14.36 -18.62 19.21
CA ASP A 337 13.83 -18.82 17.86
C ASP A 337 12.90 -17.68 17.41
N LEU A 338 12.31 -16.91 18.35
CA LEU A 338 11.45 -15.77 18.05
C LEU A 338 12.16 -14.62 17.32
N ASP A 339 13.48 -14.57 17.42
CA ASP A 339 14.33 -13.60 16.71
C ASP A 339 15.15 -14.28 15.58
N SER A 340 14.67 -15.42 15.07
CA SER A 340 15.32 -16.19 14.00
C SER A 340 14.41 -16.41 12.79
N SER A 341 14.99 -16.89 11.68
CA SER A 341 14.25 -17.27 10.48
C SER A 341 13.10 -18.25 10.74
N LYS A 342 13.18 -19.08 11.80
CA LYS A 342 12.09 -19.99 12.15
C LYS A 342 10.78 -19.23 12.43
N PHE A 343 10.83 -18.19 13.26
CA PHE A 343 9.65 -17.38 13.56
C PHE A 343 9.29 -16.47 12.38
N TYR A 344 10.27 -15.88 11.71
CA TYR A 344 10.03 -15.00 10.57
C TYR A 344 9.29 -15.73 9.44
N ASN A 345 9.62 -17.01 9.21
CA ASN A 345 8.93 -17.86 8.27
C ASN A 345 7.47 -18.07 8.64
N LEU A 346 7.19 -18.42 9.90
CA LEU A 346 5.83 -18.59 10.40
C LEU A 346 5.03 -17.30 10.24
N ARG A 347 5.58 -16.17 10.69
CA ARG A 347 4.98 -14.83 10.55
C ARG A 347 4.66 -14.52 9.10
N ASN A 348 5.66 -14.57 8.23
CA ASN A 348 5.53 -14.19 6.83
C ASN A 348 4.50 -15.06 6.11
N TYR A 349 4.53 -16.38 6.34
CA TYR A 349 3.58 -17.28 5.70
C TYR A 349 2.16 -16.99 6.20
N VAL A 350 1.92 -17.02 7.52
CA VAL A 350 0.59 -16.77 8.11
C VAL A 350 0.01 -15.42 7.66
N TYR A 351 0.81 -14.35 7.68
CA TYR A 351 0.36 -13.04 7.22
C TYR A 351 0.14 -12.98 5.71
N SER A 352 0.94 -13.68 4.90
CA SER A 352 0.67 -13.78 3.46
C SER A 352 -0.63 -14.52 3.15
N GLN A 353 -1.09 -15.44 4.01
CA GLN A 353 -2.32 -16.19 3.78
C GLN A 353 -3.56 -15.41 4.24
N ALA A 354 -3.52 -14.85 5.46
CA ALA A 354 -4.69 -14.23 6.08
C ALA A 354 -4.64 -12.70 6.14
N SER A 355 -3.47 -12.06 6.03
CA SER A 355 -3.15 -10.71 6.51
C SER A 355 -3.13 -10.59 8.04
N ASP A 356 -2.25 -9.72 8.55
CA ASP A 356 -2.18 -9.34 9.96
C ASP A 356 -3.46 -8.64 10.44
N MET A 357 -4.11 -7.86 9.57
CA MET A 357 -5.39 -7.20 9.85
C MET A 357 -6.53 -8.17 10.06
N HIS A 358 -6.69 -9.18 9.20
CA HIS A 358 -7.76 -10.17 9.36
C HIS A 358 -7.57 -10.99 10.64
N LEU A 359 -6.33 -11.40 10.92
CA LEU A 359 -6.01 -12.11 12.16
C LEU A 359 -6.30 -11.25 13.39
N TYR A 360 -6.01 -9.95 13.33
CA TYR A 360 -6.37 -9.03 14.40
C TYR A 360 -7.89 -8.88 14.56
N GLN A 361 -8.65 -8.81 13.46
CA GLN A 361 -10.11 -8.80 13.52
C GLN A 361 -10.64 -10.05 14.23
N ILE A 362 -10.13 -11.24 13.90
CA ILE A 362 -10.50 -12.50 14.57
C ILE A 362 -10.18 -12.44 16.05
N LEU A 363 -8.99 -11.93 16.41
CA LEU A 363 -8.58 -11.77 17.80
C LEU A 363 -9.53 -10.84 18.57
N VAL A 364 -9.93 -9.71 17.99
CA VAL A 364 -10.81 -8.73 18.63
C VAL A 364 -12.23 -9.26 18.78
N ASP A 365 -12.77 -9.91 17.74
CA ASP A 365 -14.16 -10.34 17.71
C ASP A 365 -14.40 -11.67 18.42
N GLN A 366 -13.43 -12.59 18.34
CA GLN A 366 -13.59 -14.00 18.71
C GLN A 366 -12.57 -14.47 19.76
N GLY A 367 -11.60 -13.64 20.10
CA GLY A 367 -10.61 -13.92 21.15
C GLY A 367 -9.40 -14.76 20.70
N TYR A 368 -8.52 -15.01 21.67
CA TYR A 368 -7.22 -15.65 21.41
C TYR A 368 -7.34 -17.08 20.87
N ASP A 369 -8.32 -17.86 21.32
CA ASP A 369 -8.45 -19.25 20.90
C ASP A 369 -8.82 -19.35 19.41
N ALA A 370 -9.69 -18.45 18.92
CA ALA A 370 -10.02 -18.35 17.49
C ALA A 370 -8.83 -17.87 16.66
N PHE A 371 -8.08 -16.88 17.15
CA PHE A 371 -6.82 -16.45 16.52
C PHE A 371 -5.84 -17.62 16.40
N ARG A 372 -5.61 -18.34 17.51
CA ARG A 372 -4.71 -19.50 17.56
C ARG A 372 -5.17 -20.58 16.59
N GLN A 373 -6.47 -20.92 16.60
CA GLN A 373 -7.02 -21.93 15.71
C GLN A 373 -6.82 -21.56 14.25
N THR A 374 -7.07 -20.30 13.87
CA THR A 374 -6.84 -19.80 12.51
C THR A 374 -5.37 -19.98 12.09
N VAL A 375 -4.42 -19.70 12.99
CA VAL A 375 -3.00 -19.93 12.71
C VAL A 375 -2.69 -21.42 12.48
N LEU A 376 -3.31 -22.31 13.26
CA LEU A 376 -3.14 -23.78 13.14
C LEU A 376 -3.81 -24.36 11.89
N ASP A 377 -4.88 -23.74 11.42
CA ASP A 377 -5.57 -24.11 10.18
C ASP A 377 -4.72 -23.70 8.95
N ILE A 378 -3.91 -22.65 9.06
CA ILE A 378 -2.97 -22.22 8.01
C ILE A 378 -1.68 -23.06 8.04
N VAL A 379 -1.09 -23.26 9.23
CA VAL A 379 0.14 -24.03 9.41
C VAL A 379 -0.07 -25.12 10.46
N ILE A 380 0.02 -26.37 10.03
CA ILE A 380 -0.18 -27.52 10.91
C ILE A 380 1.12 -27.77 11.69
N PRO A 381 1.09 -27.86 13.04
CA PRO A 381 2.22 -28.30 13.83
C PRO A 381 2.76 -29.68 13.41
N GLY A 382 4.03 -29.93 13.69
CA GLY A 382 4.73 -31.18 13.35
C GLY A 382 4.40 -32.33 14.28
#